data_AF-A0A1H9AYH8-F1
#
_entry.id   AF-A0A1H9AYH8-F1
#
_cell.length_a   1.000
_cell.length_b   1.000
_cell.length_c   1.000
_cell.angle_alpha   90.00
_cell.angle_beta   90.00
_cell.angle_gamma   90.00
#
_symmetry.space_group_name_H-M   'P 1'
#
loop_
_entity.id
_entity.type
_entity.pdbx_description
1 polymer ?
#
loop_
_entity_poly.entity_id
_entity_poly.type
_entity_poly.pdbx_seq_one_letter_code
_entity_poly.pdbx_strand_id
1 'polypeptide(L)'
;MVLARLAEVEGLDTGVGLRMLRGDGQRYQGLLRQFIELHGDDALDMWQSVECEDLPGLACQAHSLKGASGTLGAIRIQSLAGALEKAARRGDEAGQCTLLLAQLDEQLQALVDALQGILVTPDPVAIPSSSSEDLTSILLQLRGYLEEVKPHIPDAWIDEGKRDPLDGEIGIVGFEIPFNRHFYTFTPPRPLEEIDADLKACTDRIKRMIEALSA
;
A
#
# COMPACT_ATOMS: atom_id res chain seq x y z
N MET A 1 9.05 20.94 14.88
CA MET A 1 10.11 20.16 14.19
C MET A 1 9.59 19.42 12.95
N VAL A 2 8.42 18.77 12.96
CA VAL A 2 7.89 18.00 11.82
C VAL A 2 7.72 18.83 10.52
N LEU A 3 7.12 20.03 10.59
CA LEU A 3 6.92 20.88 9.40
C LEU A 3 8.22 21.29 8.69
N ALA A 4 9.31 21.49 9.45
CA ALA A 4 10.61 21.83 8.86
C ALA A 4 11.18 20.64 8.06
N ARG A 5 11.06 19.43 8.60
CA ARG A 5 11.43 18.18 7.90
C ARG A 5 10.57 17.96 6.66
N LEU A 6 9.26 18.26 6.73
CA LEU A 6 8.37 18.16 5.57
C LEU A 6 8.76 19.14 4.45
N ALA A 7 9.30 20.32 4.78
CA ALA A 7 9.76 21.29 3.79
C ALA A 7 11.05 20.86 3.07
N GLU A 8 11.78 19.88 3.61
CA GLU A 8 12.97 19.30 2.98
C GLU A 8 12.64 18.11 2.07
N VAL A 9 11.38 17.64 2.07
CA VAL A 9 10.94 16.51 1.23
C VAL A 9 10.96 16.94 -0.22
N GLU A 10 11.78 16.28 -1.02
CA GLU A 10 11.87 16.54 -2.46
C GLU A 10 10.52 16.27 -3.12
N GLY A 11 10.08 17.19 -3.98
CA GLY A 11 8.81 17.06 -4.72
C GLY A 11 7.55 17.47 -3.96
N LEU A 12 7.66 17.87 -2.68
CA LEU A 12 6.55 18.35 -1.86
C LEU A 12 6.65 19.86 -1.57
N ASP A 13 5.73 20.64 -2.14
CA ASP A 13 5.56 22.05 -1.79
C ASP A 13 4.60 22.18 -0.61
N THR A 14 5.16 22.22 0.59
CA THR A 14 4.39 22.41 1.84
C THR A 14 3.62 23.73 1.87
N GLY A 15 4.07 24.75 1.14
CA GLY A 15 3.38 26.03 1.03
C GLY A 15 2.09 25.95 0.21
N VAL A 16 2.02 25.10 -0.81
CA VAL A 16 0.77 24.81 -1.54
C VAL A 16 -0.24 24.13 -0.61
N GLY A 17 0.16 23.05 0.07
CA GLY A 17 -0.72 22.30 0.95
C GLY A 17 -1.23 23.10 2.15
N LEU A 18 -0.35 23.88 2.79
CA LEU A 18 -0.72 24.72 3.94
C LEU A 18 -1.67 25.86 3.57
N ARG A 19 -1.58 26.42 2.36
CA ARG A 19 -2.51 27.47 1.91
C ARG A 19 -3.96 27.00 1.87
N MET A 20 -4.20 25.76 1.46
CA MET A 20 -5.53 25.16 1.45
C MET A 20 -6.10 25.03 2.87
N LEU A 21 -5.23 24.81 3.86
CA LEU A 21 -5.59 24.62 5.26
C LEU A 21 -5.39 25.88 6.12
N ARG A 22 -5.29 27.07 5.51
CA ARG A 22 -5.09 28.36 6.18
C ARG A 22 -3.90 28.39 7.16
N GLY A 23 -2.84 27.64 6.84
CA GLY A 23 -1.62 27.53 7.65
C GLY A 23 -1.66 26.51 8.78
N ASP A 24 -2.70 25.68 8.87
CA ASP A 24 -2.83 24.68 9.93
C ASP A 24 -1.95 23.44 9.68
N GLY A 25 -0.78 23.43 10.33
CA GLY A 25 0.20 22.36 10.20
C GLY A 25 -0.23 21.02 10.76
N GLN A 26 -1.10 20.97 11.78
CA GLN A 26 -1.59 19.70 12.33
C GLN A 26 -2.58 19.04 11.36
N ARG A 27 -3.50 19.83 10.80
CA ARG A 27 -4.40 19.33 9.75
C ARG A 27 -3.64 18.90 8.51
N TYR A 28 -2.56 19.61 8.15
CA TYR A 28 -1.74 19.23 7.01
C TYR A 28 -1.05 17.88 7.22
N GLN A 29 -0.53 17.61 8.42
CA GLN A 29 0.01 16.28 8.77
C GLN A 29 -1.06 15.18 8.72
N GLY A 30 -2.28 15.46 9.19
CA GLY A 30 -3.40 14.52 9.07
C GLY A 30 -3.76 14.22 7.62
N LEU A 31 -3.77 15.24 6.76
CA LEU A 31 -4.05 15.09 5.32
C LEU A 31 -2.96 14.29 4.61
N LEU A 32 -1.68 14.49 4.97
CA LEU A 32 -0.57 13.69 4.47
C LEU A 32 -0.66 12.22 4.90
N ARG A 33 -1.08 11.94 6.15
CA ARG A 33 -1.32 10.56 6.62
C ARG A 33 -2.46 9.90 5.84
N GLN A 34 -3.57 10.60 5.67
CA GLN A 34 -4.70 10.12 4.88
C GLN A 34 -4.30 9.86 3.42
N PHE A 35 -3.39 10.66 2.85
CA PHE A 35 -2.88 10.41 1.51
C PHE A 35 -2.08 9.11 1.40
N ILE A 36 -1.18 8.84 2.36
CA ILE A 36 -0.43 7.58 2.41
C ILE A 36 -1.40 6.40 2.45
N GLU A 37 -2.43 6.49 3.29
CA GLU A 37 -3.39 5.41 3.53
C GLU A 37 -4.30 5.14 2.32
N LEU A 38 -4.74 6.19 1.63
CA LEU A 38 -5.68 6.07 0.50
C LEU A 38 -5.02 5.91 -0.86
N HIS A 39 -3.80 6.44 -1.03
CA HIS A 39 -3.16 6.55 -2.34
C HIS A 39 -1.75 5.96 -2.39
N GLY A 40 -1.24 5.39 -1.28
CA GLY A 40 0.12 4.83 -1.23
C GLY A 40 0.34 3.67 -2.21
N ASP A 41 -0.73 2.94 -2.53
CA ASP A 41 -0.71 1.78 -3.43
C ASP A 41 -1.39 2.04 -4.79
N ASP A 42 -1.77 3.28 -5.10
CA ASP A 42 -2.47 3.65 -6.35
C ASP A 42 -1.75 3.16 -7.62
N ALA A 43 -0.42 3.12 -7.60
CA ALA A 43 0.38 2.65 -8.73
C ALA A 43 0.14 1.17 -9.05
N LEU A 44 -0.10 0.33 -8.04
CA LEU A 44 -0.38 -1.10 -8.22
C LEU A 44 -1.70 -1.30 -8.97
N ASP A 45 -2.74 -0.57 -8.56
CA ASP A 45 -4.05 -0.63 -9.20
C ASP A 45 -3.99 -0.09 -10.65
N MET A 46 -3.16 0.92 -10.91
CA MET A 46 -2.93 1.44 -12.27
C MET A 46 -2.19 0.45 -13.15
N TRP A 47 -1.22 -0.30 -12.60
CA TRP A 47 -0.51 -1.35 -13.35
C TRP A 47 -1.48 -2.43 -13.82
N GLN A 48 -2.42 -2.84 -12.97
CA GLN A 48 -3.47 -3.79 -13.35
C GLN A 48 -4.38 -3.26 -14.47
N SER A 49 -4.72 -1.97 -14.44
CA SER A 49 -5.53 -1.35 -15.50
C SER A 49 -4.79 -1.29 -16.83
N VAL A 50 -3.46 -1.07 -16.84
CA VAL A 50 -2.66 -1.12 -18.08
C VAL A 50 -2.68 -2.52 -18.70
N GLU A 51 -2.53 -3.57 -17.89
CA GLU A 51 -2.50 -4.95 -18.36
C GLU A 51 -3.83 -5.48 -18.84
N CYS A 52 -4.92 -5.09 -18.18
CA CYS A 52 -6.27 -5.42 -18.60
C CYS A 52 -6.76 -4.55 -19.77
N GLU A 53 -5.91 -3.67 -20.31
CA GLU A 53 -6.25 -2.66 -21.32
C GLU A 53 -7.44 -1.75 -20.91
N ASP A 54 -7.67 -1.59 -19.60
CA ASP A 54 -8.71 -0.75 -19.02
C ASP A 54 -8.26 0.72 -18.95
N LEU A 55 -8.17 1.35 -20.13
CA LEU A 55 -7.83 2.77 -20.26
C LEU A 55 -8.81 3.70 -19.51
N PRO A 56 -10.14 3.46 -19.49
CA PRO A 56 -11.06 4.25 -18.67
C PRO A 56 -10.76 4.17 -17.17
N GLY A 57 -10.50 2.97 -16.64
CA GLY A 57 -10.11 2.77 -15.24
C GLY A 57 -8.81 3.51 -14.90
N LEU A 58 -7.79 3.32 -15.74
CA LEU A 58 -6.49 4.01 -15.62
C LEU A 58 -6.64 5.54 -15.59
N ALA A 59 -7.47 6.10 -16.47
CA ALA A 59 -7.73 7.52 -16.51
C ALA A 59 -8.43 8.03 -15.25
N CYS A 60 -9.34 7.24 -14.67
CA CYS A 60 -10.05 7.60 -13.45
C CYS A 60 -9.12 7.57 -12.22
N GLN A 61 -8.31 6.52 -12.07
CA GLN A 61 -7.31 6.41 -11.02
C GLN A 61 -6.31 7.58 -11.09
N ALA A 62 -5.76 7.84 -12.28
CA ALA A 62 -4.83 8.94 -12.50
C ALA A 62 -5.47 10.31 -12.20
N HIS A 63 -6.76 10.48 -12.52
CA HIS A 63 -7.51 11.69 -12.17
C HIS A 63 -7.63 11.88 -10.65
N SER A 64 -7.95 10.81 -9.92
CA SER A 64 -8.06 10.81 -8.45
C SER A 64 -6.73 11.20 -7.80
N LEU A 65 -5.64 10.52 -8.18
CA LEU A 65 -4.30 10.80 -7.68
C LEU A 65 -3.83 12.22 -8.01
N LYS A 66 -4.13 12.72 -9.22
CA LYS A 66 -3.85 14.10 -9.62
C LYS A 66 -4.58 15.12 -8.72
N GLY A 67 -5.81 14.83 -8.32
CA GLY A 67 -6.58 15.67 -7.40
C GLY A 67 -5.93 15.73 -6.02
N ALA A 68 -5.64 14.57 -5.44
CA ALA A 68 -5.04 14.44 -4.11
C ALA A 68 -3.63 15.05 -4.05
N SER A 69 -2.75 14.74 -5.02
CA SER A 69 -1.41 15.32 -5.10
C SER A 69 -1.43 16.85 -5.26
N GLY A 70 -2.44 17.39 -5.96
CA GLY A 70 -2.63 18.83 -6.12
C GLY A 70 -3.00 19.57 -4.84
N THR A 71 -3.83 18.97 -3.98
CA THR A 71 -4.19 19.59 -2.69
C THR A 71 -3.03 19.52 -1.69
N LEU A 72 -2.17 18.52 -1.82
CA LEU A 72 -1.00 18.30 -0.97
C LEU A 72 0.21 19.16 -1.32
N GLY A 73 0.31 19.57 -2.58
CA GLY A 73 1.52 20.20 -3.13
C GLY A 73 2.55 19.21 -3.65
N ALA A 74 2.18 17.96 -3.94
CA ALA A 74 3.05 16.96 -4.56
C ALA A 74 3.16 17.19 -6.08
N ILE A 75 3.86 18.26 -6.48
CA ILE A 75 3.83 18.85 -7.84
C ILE A 75 4.22 17.83 -8.91
N ARG A 76 5.25 17.02 -8.66
CA ARG A 76 5.76 16.06 -9.65
C ARG A 76 4.80 14.91 -9.87
N ILE A 77 4.24 14.35 -8.80
CA ILE A 77 3.21 13.31 -8.85
C ILE A 77 1.98 13.85 -9.58
N GLN A 78 1.54 15.07 -9.24
CA GLN A 78 0.40 15.71 -9.92
C GLN A 78 0.62 15.83 -11.43
N SER A 79 1.83 16.23 -11.83
CA SER A 79 2.18 16.39 -13.24
C SER A 79 2.19 15.07 -13.99
N LEU A 80 2.78 14.02 -13.41
CA LEU A 80 2.84 12.67 -13.98
C LEU A 80 1.44 12.04 -14.05
N ALA A 81 0.64 12.15 -13.00
CA ALA A 81 -0.74 11.68 -12.98
C ALA A 81 -1.59 12.36 -14.06
N GLY A 82 -1.41 13.68 -14.24
CA GLY A 82 -2.08 14.42 -15.32
C GLY A 82 -1.60 14.04 -16.73
N ALA A 83 -0.34 13.64 -16.89
CA ALA A 83 0.17 13.12 -18.16
C ALA A 83 -0.39 11.72 -18.46
N LEU A 84 -0.43 10.85 -17.45
CA LEU A 84 -0.98 9.49 -17.53
C LEU A 84 -2.49 9.52 -17.83
N GLU A 85 -3.26 10.37 -17.14
CA GLU A 85 -4.70 10.57 -17.40
C GLU A 85 -4.95 10.96 -18.86
N LYS A 86 -4.14 11.87 -19.41
CA LYS A 86 -4.26 12.31 -20.81
C LYS A 86 -3.90 11.20 -21.79
N ALA A 87 -2.84 10.46 -21.51
CA ALA A 87 -2.40 9.34 -22.35
C ALA A 87 -3.48 8.25 -22.42
N ALA A 88 -4.02 7.87 -21.26
CA ALA A 88 -5.11 6.91 -21.16
C ALA A 88 -6.37 7.36 -21.92
N ARG A 89 -6.77 8.63 -21.78
CA ARG A 89 -7.96 9.17 -22.48
C ARG A 89 -7.81 9.26 -24.00
N ARG A 90 -6.59 9.47 -24.50
CA ARG A 90 -6.33 9.52 -25.95
C ARG A 90 -6.21 8.13 -26.57
N GLY A 91 -6.06 7.09 -25.75
CA GLY A 91 -5.70 5.77 -26.23
C GLY A 91 -4.30 5.76 -26.84
N ASP A 92 -3.36 6.50 -26.22
CA ASP A 92 -1.96 6.47 -26.62
C ASP A 92 -1.40 5.03 -26.44
N GLU A 93 -0.30 4.70 -27.13
CA GLU A 93 0.29 3.35 -27.11
C GLU A 93 0.53 2.85 -25.68
N ALA A 94 0.28 1.56 -25.42
CA ALA A 94 0.46 0.94 -24.10
C ALA A 94 1.86 1.18 -23.51
N GLY A 95 2.89 1.24 -24.37
CA GLY A 95 4.27 1.57 -23.97
C GLY A 95 4.43 2.98 -23.40
N GLN A 96 3.66 3.96 -23.88
CA GLN A 96 3.69 5.33 -23.35
C GLN A 96 3.02 5.41 -21.97
N CYS A 97 1.87 4.77 -21.79
CA CYS A 97 1.21 4.66 -20.49
C CYS A 97 2.09 3.95 -19.47
N THR A 98 2.71 2.83 -19.88
CA THR A 98 3.67 2.05 -19.08
C THR A 98 4.86 2.90 -18.61
N LEU A 99 5.46 3.69 -19.51
CA LEU A 99 6.59 4.56 -19.17
C LEU A 99 6.20 5.65 -18.17
N LEU A 100 5.06 6.30 -18.38
CA LEU A 100 4.55 7.33 -17.47
C LEU A 100 4.19 6.76 -16.10
N LEU A 101 3.60 5.57 -16.06
CA LEU A 101 3.25 4.88 -14.84
C LEU A 101 4.50 4.46 -14.05
N ALA A 102 5.53 3.93 -14.70
CA ALA A 102 6.80 3.60 -14.03
C ALA A 102 7.45 4.84 -13.37
N GLN A 103 7.43 5.99 -14.05
CA GLN A 103 7.94 7.25 -13.48
C GLN A 103 7.07 7.75 -12.32
N LEU A 104 5.74 7.60 -12.43
CA LEU A 104 4.80 7.98 -11.38
C LEU A 104 5.03 7.12 -10.13
N ASP A 105 5.14 5.81 -10.30
CA ASP A 105 5.34 4.83 -9.23
C ASP A 105 6.63 5.14 -8.45
N GLU A 106 7.76 5.29 -9.14
CA GLU A 106 9.03 5.66 -8.49
C GLU A 106 8.92 6.93 -7.63
N GLN A 107 8.24 7.97 -8.15
CA GLN A 107 8.07 9.24 -7.43
C GLN A 107 7.06 9.14 -6.28
N LEU A 108 6.00 8.36 -6.45
CA LEU A 108 5.00 8.10 -5.41
C LEU A 108 5.64 7.34 -4.25
N GLN A 109 6.39 6.28 -4.56
CA GLN A 109 7.10 5.48 -3.56
C GLN A 109 8.11 6.31 -2.77
N ALA A 110 8.95 7.09 -3.46
CA ALA A 110 9.91 7.97 -2.81
C ALA A 110 9.24 8.99 -1.87
N LEU A 111 8.08 9.55 -2.28
CA LEU A 111 7.33 10.47 -1.43
C LEU A 111 6.72 9.75 -0.22
N VAL A 112 6.07 8.60 -0.43
CA VAL A 112 5.44 7.82 0.65
C VAL A 112 6.47 7.42 1.69
N ASP A 113 7.65 6.94 1.27
CA ASP A 113 8.74 6.57 2.18
C ASP A 113 9.25 7.79 2.98
N ALA A 114 9.46 8.92 2.30
CA ALA A 114 9.90 10.15 2.96
C ALA A 114 8.86 10.64 3.98
N LEU A 115 7.58 10.61 3.61
CA LEU A 115 6.48 11.02 4.48
C LEU A 115 6.30 10.07 5.66
N GLN A 116 6.38 8.76 5.46
CA GLN A 116 6.33 7.77 6.54
C GLN A 116 7.49 7.99 7.53
N GLY A 117 8.72 8.21 7.05
CA GLY A 117 9.87 8.51 7.91
C GLY A 117 9.79 9.84 8.70
N ILE A 118 8.85 10.73 8.36
CA ILE A 118 8.66 12.04 9.01
C ILE A 118 7.40 12.10 9.86
N LEU A 119 6.29 11.56 9.35
CA LEU A 119 4.94 11.64 9.94
C LEU A 119 4.64 10.50 10.89
N VAL A 120 5.38 9.39 10.78
CA VAL A 120 5.43 8.42 11.87
C VAL A 120 6.24 9.05 12.99
N THR A 121 5.56 9.83 13.83
CA THR A 121 5.80 9.72 15.26
C THR A 121 5.23 8.37 15.67
N PRO A 122 5.88 7.58 16.55
CA PRO A 122 5.22 6.44 17.13
C PRO A 122 3.95 7.00 17.78
N ASP A 123 2.78 6.70 17.21
CA ASP A 123 1.57 6.81 17.99
C ASP A 123 1.80 5.76 19.08
N PRO A 124 1.96 6.17 20.35
CA PRO A 124 1.72 5.20 21.40
C PRO A 124 0.27 4.79 21.13
N VAL A 125 0.04 3.51 20.83
CA VAL A 125 -1.28 2.92 21.06
C VAL A 125 -1.74 3.51 22.38
N ALA A 126 -2.84 4.26 22.36
CA ALA A 126 -3.32 4.95 23.54
C ALA A 126 -3.38 3.90 24.65
N ILE A 127 -2.44 3.94 25.60
CA ILE A 127 -2.59 3.21 26.84
C ILE A 127 -3.79 3.90 27.47
N PRO A 128 -4.97 3.25 27.57
CA PRO A 128 -6.07 3.85 28.29
C PRO A 128 -5.55 4.18 29.68
N SER A 129 -5.67 5.46 30.04
CA SER A 129 -5.23 5.98 31.31
C SER A 129 -5.90 5.17 32.42
N SER A 130 -5.06 4.38 33.08
CA SER A 130 -5.33 3.47 34.19
C SER A 130 -6.66 3.71 34.93
N SER A 131 -7.64 2.85 34.67
CA SER A 131 -8.63 2.45 35.66
C SER A 131 -8.57 0.92 35.82
N SER A 132 -8.91 0.40 37.00
CA SER A 132 -8.74 -1.01 37.38
C SER A 132 -9.38 -2.03 36.42
N GLU A 133 -10.23 -1.59 35.50
CA GLU A 133 -10.88 -2.41 34.49
C GLU A 133 -9.94 -2.76 33.32
N ASP A 134 -8.90 -1.96 33.06
CA ASP A 134 -7.98 -2.13 31.91
C ASP A 134 -6.97 -3.28 32.05
N LEU A 135 -6.51 -3.56 33.28
CA LEU A 135 -5.56 -4.66 33.52
C LEU A 135 -6.16 -6.03 33.18
N THR A 136 -7.48 -6.15 33.30
CA THR A 136 -8.21 -7.38 32.96
C THR A 136 -8.24 -7.60 31.45
N SER A 137 -8.41 -6.53 30.67
CA SER A 137 -8.42 -6.58 29.20
C SER A 137 -7.05 -6.95 28.63
N ILE A 138 -5.98 -6.33 29.16
CA ILE A 138 -4.60 -6.61 28.75
C ILE A 138 -4.21 -8.05 29.09
N LEU A 139 -4.56 -8.53 30.29
CA LEU A 139 -4.34 -9.93 30.69
C LEU A 139 -5.16 -10.94 29.89
N LEU A 140 -6.30 -10.54 29.34
CA LEU A 140 -7.15 -11.39 28.49
C LEU A 140 -6.57 -11.49 27.07
N GLN A 141 -6.09 -10.38 26.49
CA GLN A 141 -5.41 -10.38 25.19
C GLN A 141 -4.11 -11.19 25.22
N LEU A 142 -3.27 -11.01 26.26
CA LEU A 142 -2.03 -11.78 26.42
C LEU A 142 -2.28 -13.28 26.57
N ARG A 143 -3.34 -13.67 27.31
CA ARG A 143 -3.74 -15.09 27.43
C ARG A 143 -4.24 -15.67 26.10
N GLY A 144 -5.04 -14.91 25.35
CA GLY A 144 -5.54 -15.34 24.05
C GLY A 144 -4.40 -15.61 23.05
N TYR A 145 -3.42 -14.71 23.00
CA TYR A 145 -2.26 -14.87 22.11
C TYR A 145 -1.40 -16.09 22.46
N LEU A 146 -1.19 -16.35 23.77
CA LEU A 146 -0.47 -17.54 24.22
C LEU A 146 -1.22 -18.85 23.95
N GLU A 147 -2.56 -18.85 24.03
CA GLU A 147 -3.39 -20.02 23.69
C GLU A 147 -3.37 -20.36 22.19
N GLU A 148 -3.24 -19.37 21.32
CA GLU A 148 -3.21 -19.57 19.86
C GLU A 148 -1.84 -20.07 19.35
N VAL A 149 -0.76 -19.66 20.02
CA VAL A 149 0.62 -20.05 19.67
C VAL A 149 1.00 -21.42 20.25
N LYS A 150 0.55 -21.76 21.46
CA LYS A 150 0.88 -23.03 22.15
C LYS A 150 0.65 -24.32 21.34
N PRO A 151 -0.43 -24.46 20.54
CA PRO A 151 -0.65 -25.64 19.71
C PRO A 151 0.43 -25.84 18.64
N HIS A 152 1.05 -24.76 18.18
CA HIS A 152 2.07 -24.77 17.14
C HIS A 152 3.49 -24.78 17.72
N ILE A 153 3.70 -24.10 18.85
CA ILE A 153 4.99 -23.99 19.55
C ILE A 153 4.73 -24.14 21.06
N PRO A 154 4.86 -25.36 21.62
CA PRO A 154 4.55 -25.63 23.02
C PRO A 154 5.42 -24.86 24.02
N ASP A 155 6.66 -24.56 23.63
CA ASP A 155 7.65 -23.84 24.45
C ASP A 155 7.59 -22.31 24.26
N ALA A 156 6.51 -21.79 23.67
CA ALA A 156 6.33 -20.35 23.51
C ALA A 156 6.23 -19.66 24.90
N TRP A 157 7.13 -18.71 25.14
CA TRP A 157 7.20 -17.90 26.35
C TRP A 157 7.37 -16.42 25.99
N ILE A 158 6.96 -15.51 26.88
CA ILE A 158 7.12 -14.05 26.69
C ILE A 158 8.37 -13.62 27.46
N ASP A 159 9.31 -12.98 26.76
CA ASP A 159 10.50 -12.39 27.40
C ASP A 159 10.17 -11.06 28.08
N GLU A 160 9.89 -11.12 29.38
CA GLU A 160 9.62 -9.96 30.23
C GLU A 160 10.82 -9.00 30.38
N GLY A 161 12.03 -9.44 30.02
CA GLY A 161 13.24 -8.61 30.03
C GLY A 161 13.36 -7.70 28.81
N LYS A 162 12.61 -7.96 27.74
CA LYS A 162 12.67 -7.22 26.50
C LYS A 162 11.60 -6.14 26.48
N ARG A 163 12.02 -4.89 26.72
CA ARG A 163 11.16 -3.72 26.80
C ARG A 163 11.32 -2.80 25.62
N ASP A 164 10.23 -2.16 25.22
CA ASP A 164 10.25 -1.20 24.12
C ASP A 164 10.99 0.08 24.56
N PRO A 165 11.96 0.60 23.79
CA PRO A 165 12.66 1.85 24.11
C PRO A 165 11.77 3.10 24.14
N LEU A 166 10.59 3.05 23.51
CA LEU A 166 9.70 4.20 23.35
C LEU A 166 8.72 4.38 24.52
N ASP A 167 8.22 3.29 25.11
CA ASP A 167 7.25 3.33 26.21
C ASP A 167 7.71 2.58 27.48
N GLY A 168 8.73 1.74 27.41
CA GLY A 168 9.27 0.98 28.54
C GLY A 168 8.43 -0.24 28.95
N GLU A 169 7.39 -0.58 28.20
CA GLU A 169 6.53 -1.74 28.44
C GLU A 169 7.16 -3.04 27.91
N ILE A 170 6.64 -4.19 28.34
CA ILE A 170 7.14 -5.51 27.93
C ILE A 170 6.69 -5.83 26.50
N GLY A 171 7.65 -6.19 25.64
CA GLY A 171 7.46 -6.42 24.21
C GLY A 171 8.22 -5.40 23.35
N ILE A 172 8.28 -5.63 22.04
CA ILE A 172 8.69 -4.62 21.05
C ILE A 172 7.52 -4.45 20.11
N VAL A 173 7.09 -3.20 19.87
CA VAL A 173 6.01 -2.93 18.92
C VAL A 173 6.43 -3.41 17.52
N GLY A 174 5.70 -4.39 16.99
CA GLY A 174 5.87 -4.82 15.60
C GLY A 174 5.27 -3.79 14.64
N PHE A 175 6.00 -3.46 13.58
CA PHE A 175 5.46 -2.67 12.46
C PHE A 175 4.86 -3.62 11.42
N GLU A 176 3.76 -3.21 10.80
CA GLU A 176 3.24 -3.89 9.62
C GLU A 176 4.22 -3.63 8.47
N ILE A 177 4.83 -4.69 7.94
CA ILE A 177 5.49 -4.62 6.65
C ILE A 177 4.38 -4.84 5.63
N PRO A 178 3.98 -3.85 4.81
CA PRO A 178 3.02 -4.09 3.75
C PRO A 178 3.64 -5.08 2.76
N PHE A 179 3.28 -6.36 2.92
CA PHE A 179 3.89 -7.45 2.14
C PHE A 179 3.61 -7.29 0.65
N ASN A 180 2.43 -6.77 0.31
CA ASN A 180 2.05 -6.43 -1.06
C ASN A 180 2.95 -5.36 -1.67
N ARG A 181 3.58 -4.51 -0.87
CA ARG A 181 4.44 -3.43 -1.35
C ARG A 181 5.90 -3.85 -1.47
N HIS A 182 6.41 -4.60 -0.50
CA HIS A 182 7.84 -4.95 -0.45
C HIS A 182 8.18 -6.31 -1.04
N PHE A 183 7.22 -7.24 -1.10
CA PHE A 183 7.47 -8.62 -1.52
C PHE A 183 6.61 -9.07 -2.70
N TYR A 184 5.65 -8.25 -3.15
CA TYR A 184 4.90 -8.56 -4.33
C TYR A 184 5.75 -8.29 -5.57
N THR A 185 6.30 -9.36 -6.14
CA THR A 185 6.76 -9.33 -7.52
C THR A 185 5.56 -9.66 -8.39
N PHE A 186 5.01 -8.65 -9.04
CA PHE A 186 3.96 -8.87 -10.02
C PHE A 186 4.44 -9.89 -11.05
N THR A 187 3.69 -11.00 -11.18
CA THR A 187 4.00 -12.07 -12.13
C THR A 187 2.93 -12.05 -13.22
N PRO A 188 3.28 -11.69 -14.47
CA PRO A 188 2.28 -11.59 -15.53
C PRO A 188 1.58 -12.94 -15.72
N PRO A 189 0.24 -12.94 -15.93
CA PRO A 189 -0.48 -14.16 -16.22
C PRO A 189 0.07 -14.79 -17.52
N ARG A 190 0.05 -16.12 -17.58
CA ARG A 190 0.54 -16.86 -18.75
C ARG A 190 -0.21 -16.44 -20.03
N PRO A 191 0.46 -16.39 -21.21
CA PRO A 191 -0.15 -15.98 -22.47
C PRO A 191 -1.41 -16.78 -22.83
N LEU A 192 -2.37 -16.13 -23.49
CA LEU A 192 -3.65 -16.76 -23.88
C LEU A 192 -3.45 -18.01 -24.75
N GLU A 193 -2.47 -17.98 -25.64
CA GLU A 193 -2.13 -19.09 -26.54
C GLU A 193 -1.70 -20.36 -25.77
N GLU A 194 -1.00 -20.18 -24.64
CA GLU A 194 -0.63 -21.30 -23.76
C GLU A 194 -1.84 -21.85 -23.02
N ILE A 195 -2.77 -20.98 -22.60
CA ILE A 195 -4.03 -21.39 -21.97
C ILE A 195 -4.86 -22.24 -22.94
N ASP A 196 -4.97 -21.81 -24.20
CA ASP A 196 -5.70 -22.52 -25.24
C ASP A 196 -5.05 -23.87 -25.57
N ALA A 197 -3.72 -23.92 -25.63
CA ALA A 197 -2.98 -25.15 -25.85
C ALA A 197 -3.23 -26.17 -24.72
N ASP A 198 -3.19 -25.72 -23.46
CA ASP A 198 -3.49 -26.56 -22.29
C ASP A 198 -4.94 -27.04 -22.27
N LEU A 199 -5.90 -26.15 -22.58
CA LEU A 199 -7.32 -26.51 -22.67
C LEU A 199 -7.55 -27.58 -23.72
N LYS A 200 -6.91 -27.45 -24.88
CA LYS A 200 -6.98 -28.43 -25.95
C LYS A 200 -6.38 -29.77 -25.53
N ALA A 201 -5.20 -29.75 -24.91
CA ALA A 201 -4.55 -30.96 -24.40
C ALA A 201 -5.42 -31.69 -23.36
N CYS A 202 -6.03 -30.95 -22.42
CA CYS A 202 -6.99 -31.49 -21.46
C CYS A 202 -8.23 -32.09 -22.16
N THR A 203 -8.79 -31.40 -23.15
CA THR A 203 -9.95 -31.87 -23.91
C THR A 203 -9.63 -33.17 -24.66
N ASP A 204 -8.47 -33.25 -25.32
CA ASP A 204 -8.04 -34.44 -26.05
C ASP A 204 -7.74 -35.61 -25.11
N ARG A 205 -7.30 -35.33 -23.87
CA ARG A 205 -7.12 -36.35 -22.83
C ARG A 205 -8.48 -36.89 -22.36
N ILE A 206 -9.46 -36.01 -22.12
CA ILE A 206 -10.81 -36.43 -21.71
C ILE A 206 -11.48 -37.27 -22.79
N LYS A 207 -11.39 -36.85 -24.06
CA LYS A 207 -11.93 -37.62 -25.20
C LYS A 207 -11.35 -39.03 -25.25
N ARG A 208 -10.02 -39.17 -25.13
CA ARG A 208 -9.36 -40.48 -25.09
C ARG A 208 -9.82 -41.36 -23.94
N MET A 209 -10.05 -40.79 -22.75
CA MET A 209 -10.57 -41.55 -21.60
C MET A 209 -11.99 -42.03 -21.83
N ILE A 210 -12.85 -41.20 -22.45
CA ILE A 210 -14.23 -41.58 -22.76
C ILE A 210 -14.26 -42.67 -23.83
N GLU A 211 -13.49 -42.54 -24.91
CA GLU A 211 -13.38 -43.55 -25.96
C GLU A 211 -12.87 -44.90 -25.44
N ALA A 212 -11.95 -44.90 -24.47
CA ALA A 212 -11.46 -46.12 -23.82
C ALA A 212 -12.49 -46.78 -22.87
N LEU A 213 -13.52 -46.06 -22.45
CA LEU A 213 -14.62 -46.57 -21.60
C LEU A 213 -15.83 -47.03 -22.42
N SER A 214 -15.98 -46.54 -23.66
CA SER A 214 -17.06 -46.89 -24.58
C SER A 214 -16.68 -47.92 -25.64
N ALA A 215 -15.44 -48.42 -25.61
CA ALA A 215 -14.95 -49.58 -26.36
C ALA A 215 -14.93 -50.84 -25.47
#